data_AF-A0A2K2DH63-F1
#
_entry.id   AF-A0A2K2DH63-F1
#
_cell.length_a   1.000
_cell.length_b   1.000
_cell.length_c   1.000
_cell.angle_alpha   90.00
_cell.angle_beta   90.00
_cell.angle_gamma   90.00
#
_symmetry.space_group_name_H-M   'P 1'
#
loop_
_entity.id
_entity.type
_entity.pdbx_description
1 polymer ?
#
loop_
_entity_poly.entity_id
_entity_poly.type
_entity_poly.pdbx_seq_one_letter_code
_entity_poly.pdbx_strand_id
1 'polypeptide(L)'
;MEVALATAAVVVMGTGNRVLYKLALVPLRQYPFFLAQFATFGYVVVYFSVLFLRYQAGAITDEMLSLPQKPFILVGLLEALAAAAGMAAGAVLSGASIPILSQTYLVWQLLLSAIFLKRRYRVNEITGCFLVTVGVVITVASGSGAGASLQSTGILWPLLMIISFFLQAADTVLKEIIFIDAAKNLKGGSVDLFVVNSYGSAYQALFMFLLLPILSKLWGIPFHLLPTYIRDGAACFLNMGSLSSGCEGAPLLPLLFVLVNMGFNISLLHLLKISSAVVSCLASTFSVPLSIYAFTLPLPYIGVASSLPPGFVAGAAVLIAGLLLYCLPQAQNSGNRND
;
A
#
# COMPACT_ATOMS: atom_id res chain seq x y z
N MET A 1 -16.11 15.68 -9.36
CA MET A 1 -15.66 16.20 -8.05
C MET A 1 -15.22 15.08 -7.12
N GLU A 2 -16.10 14.13 -6.78
CA GLU A 2 -15.83 12.98 -5.89
C GLU A 2 -14.48 12.28 -6.10
N VAL A 3 -14.16 11.83 -7.31
CA VAL A 3 -12.87 11.17 -7.63
C VAL A 3 -11.64 12.03 -7.26
N ALA A 4 -11.72 13.36 -7.39
CA ALA A 4 -10.63 14.27 -7.02
C ALA A 4 -10.49 14.40 -5.50
N LEU A 5 -11.60 14.41 -4.76
CA LEU A 5 -11.59 14.41 -3.28
C LEU A 5 -11.06 13.07 -2.74
N ALA A 6 -11.48 11.94 -3.30
CA ALA A 6 -10.95 10.62 -2.97
C ALA A 6 -9.44 10.51 -3.31
N THR A 7 -9.01 11.06 -4.45
CA THR A 7 -7.58 11.17 -4.82
C THR A 7 -6.81 11.99 -3.81
N ALA A 8 -7.31 13.16 -3.41
CA ALA A 8 -6.67 13.99 -2.39
C ALA A 8 -6.57 13.27 -1.03
N ALA A 9 -7.63 12.56 -0.61
CA ALA A 9 -7.61 11.75 0.61
C ALA A 9 -6.55 10.64 0.55
N VAL A 10 -6.45 9.91 -0.58
CA VAL A 10 -5.39 8.90 -0.80
C VAL A 10 -3.99 9.49 -0.75
N VAL A 11 -3.78 10.69 -1.31
CA VAL A 11 -2.46 11.35 -1.31
C VAL A 11 -2.07 11.84 0.09
N VAL A 12 -3.00 12.47 0.82
CA VAL A 12 -2.77 12.94 2.19
C VAL A 12 -2.56 11.76 3.14
N MET A 13 -3.47 10.78 3.14
CA MET A 13 -3.34 9.59 3.99
C MET A 13 -2.12 8.75 3.60
N GLY A 14 -1.78 8.64 2.32
CA GLY A 14 -0.60 7.90 1.85
C GLY A 14 0.73 8.55 2.23
N THR A 15 0.76 9.88 2.29
CA THR A 15 1.91 10.64 2.81
C THR A 15 2.02 10.46 4.32
N GLY A 16 0.91 10.69 5.05
CA GLY A 16 0.85 10.48 6.49
C GLY A 16 1.25 9.06 6.89
N ASN A 17 0.76 8.05 6.16
CA ASN A 17 1.07 6.63 6.39
C ASN A 17 2.58 6.34 6.26
N ARG A 18 3.26 6.82 5.21
CA ARG A 18 4.71 6.62 5.06
C ARG A 18 5.53 7.34 6.15
N VAL A 19 5.13 8.55 6.53
CA VAL A 19 5.79 9.31 7.60
C VAL A 19 5.58 8.65 8.96
N LEU A 20 4.33 8.31 9.31
CA LEU A 20 3.97 7.67 10.57
C LEU A 20 4.50 6.24 10.68
N TYR A 21 4.64 5.49 9.59
CA TYR A 21 5.31 4.19 9.60
C TYR A 21 6.78 4.32 10.05
N LYS A 22 7.51 5.30 9.48
CA LYS A 22 8.90 5.58 9.87
C LYS A 22 9.00 6.03 11.34
N LEU A 23 8.00 6.77 11.84
CA LEU A 23 7.91 7.20 13.24
C LEU A 23 7.53 6.06 14.20
N ALA A 24 6.61 5.17 13.84
CA ALA A 24 6.24 4.00 14.63
C ALA A 24 7.38 2.98 14.75
N LEU A 25 8.25 2.91 13.75
CA LEU A 25 9.51 2.16 13.77
C LEU A 25 10.61 2.80 14.62
N VAL A 26 10.40 3.96 15.25
CA VAL A 26 11.34 4.51 16.26
C VAL A 26 11.23 3.71 17.58
N PRO A 27 10.09 3.69 18.31
CA PRO A 27 9.97 2.90 19.53
C PRO A 27 10.00 1.39 19.27
N LEU A 28 9.38 0.92 18.18
CA LEU A 28 9.28 -0.50 17.85
C LEU A 28 10.39 -0.98 16.89
N ARG A 29 11.56 -0.32 16.89
CA ARG A 29 12.69 -0.66 15.98
C ARG A 29 13.15 -2.11 16.09
N GLN A 30 13.15 -2.67 17.30
CA GLN A 30 13.48 -4.09 17.54
C GLN A 30 12.27 -5.02 17.38
N TYR A 31 11.06 -4.45 17.36
CA TYR A 31 9.77 -5.15 17.35
C TYR A 31 8.91 -4.91 16.08
N PRO A 32 9.48 -4.79 14.85
CA PRO A 32 8.68 -4.49 13.64
C PRO A 32 7.69 -5.61 13.31
N PHE A 33 8.00 -6.87 13.64
CA PHE A 33 7.06 -7.97 13.46
C PHE A 33 5.85 -7.86 14.41
N PHE A 34 6.04 -7.40 15.66
CA PHE A 34 4.93 -7.10 16.56
C PHE A 34 4.03 -5.99 15.97
N LEU A 35 4.63 -4.92 15.43
CA LEU A 35 3.89 -3.84 14.77
C LEU A 35 3.08 -4.35 13.56
N ALA A 36 3.65 -5.24 12.74
CA ALA A 36 2.96 -5.85 11.61
C ALA A 36 1.76 -6.70 12.05
N GLN A 37 1.92 -7.56 13.07
CA GLN A 37 0.81 -8.35 13.62
C GLN A 37 -0.26 -7.45 14.25
N PHE A 38 0.13 -6.45 15.04
CA PHE A 38 -0.79 -5.49 15.67
C PHE A 38 -1.63 -4.75 14.62
N ALA A 39 -1.02 -4.34 13.49
CA ALA A 39 -1.76 -3.76 12.36
C ALA A 39 -2.72 -4.77 11.72
N THR A 40 -2.29 -6.01 11.42
CA THR A 40 -3.13 -7.04 10.80
C THR A 40 -4.33 -7.42 11.67
N PHE A 41 -4.13 -7.70 12.97
CA PHE A 41 -5.24 -7.96 13.89
C PHE A 41 -6.12 -6.73 14.11
N GLY A 42 -5.53 -5.53 14.13
CA GLY A 42 -6.25 -4.26 14.16
C GLY A 42 -7.21 -4.09 12.97
N TYR A 43 -6.76 -4.44 11.76
CA TYR A 43 -7.62 -4.41 10.56
C TYR A 43 -8.83 -5.34 10.71
N VAL A 44 -8.64 -6.58 11.17
CA VAL A 44 -9.75 -7.51 11.41
C VAL A 44 -10.72 -6.94 12.43
N VAL A 45 -10.25 -6.50 13.61
CA VAL A 45 -11.12 -5.96 14.66
C VAL A 45 -11.90 -4.74 14.16
N VAL A 46 -11.23 -3.76 13.53
CA VAL A 46 -11.88 -2.51 13.10
C VAL A 46 -12.81 -2.73 11.91
N TYR A 47 -12.40 -3.48 10.88
CA TYR A 47 -13.25 -3.72 9.71
C TYR A 47 -14.50 -4.53 10.06
N PHE A 48 -14.40 -5.60 10.87
CA PHE A 48 -15.59 -6.34 11.32
C PHE A 48 -16.47 -5.52 12.28
N SER A 49 -15.89 -4.66 13.13
CA SER A 49 -16.69 -3.76 13.98
C SER A 49 -17.51 -2.77 13.14
N VAL A 50 -16.89 -2.17 12.12
CA VAL A 50 -17.58 -1.26 11.19
C VAL A 50 -18.59 -2.01 10.32
N LEU A 51 -18.27 -3.24 9.87
CA LEU A 51 -19.19 -4.11 9.15
C LEU A 51 -20.44 -4.39 9.97
N PHE A 52 -20.28 -4.78 11.24
CA PHE A 52 -21.39 -5.07 12.16
C PHE A 52 -22.29 -3.86 12.39
N LEU A 53 -21.71 -2.68 12.63
CA LEU A 53 -22.47 -1.43 12.79
C LEU A 53 -23.22 -1.03 11.51
N ARG A 54 -22.63 -1.24 10.32
CA ARG A 54 -23.26 -0.94 9.02
C ARG A 54 -24.34 -1.96 8.65
N TYR A 55 -24.19 -3.21 9.07
CA TYR A 55 -25.22 -4.25 8.98
C TYR A 55 -26.42 -3.92 9.89
N GLN A 56 -26.18 -3.55 11.16
CA GLN A 56 -27.25 -3.07 12.06
C GLN A 56 -27.96 -1.81 11.53
N ALA A 57 -27.24 -0.93 10.83
CA ALA A 57 -27.80 0.25 10.16
C ALA A 57 -28.54 -0.07 8.84
N GLY A 58 -28.67 -1.34 8.44
CA GLY A 58 -29.32 -1.75 7.19
C GLY A 58 -28.58 -1.35 5.90
N ALA A 59 -27.33 -0.86 6.01
CA ALA A 59 -26.52 -0.45 4.87
C ALA A 59 -25.82 -1.63 4.16
N ILE A 60 -25.86 -2.81 4.76
CA ILE A 60 -25.33 -4.07 4.22
C ILE A 60 -26.47 -5.10 4.28
N THR A 61 -26.83 -5.68 3.14
CA THR A 61 -27.86 -6.74 3.06
C THR A 61 -27.23 -8.13 3.10
N ASP A 62 -28.00 -9.15 3.47
CA ASP A 62 -27.56 -10.56 3.44
C ASP A 62 -27.09 -11.00 2.04
N GLU A 63 -27.66 -10.43 0.98
CA GLU A 63 -27.23 -10.64 -0.41
C GLU A 63 -25.74 -10.25 -0.60
N MET A 64 -25.27 -9.17 0.04
CA MET A 64 -23.86 -8.77 0.00
C MET A 64 -22.95 -9.71 0.80
N LEU A 65 -23.48 -10.39 1.82
CA LEU A 65 -22.74 -11.39 2.62
C LEU A 65 -22.74 -12.77 1.96
N SER A 66 -23.75 -13.08 1.13
CA SER A 66 -23.86 -14.34 0.37
C SER A 66 -22.93 -14.46 -0.85
N LEU A 67 -22.10 -13.45 -1.11
CA LEU A 67 -21.17 -13.44 -2.24
C LEU A 67 -20.21 -14.65 -2.19
N PRO A 68 -19.79 -15.19 -3.36
CA PRO A 68 -18.95 -16.38 -3.40
C PRO A 68 -17.63 -16.16 -2.66
N GLN A 69 -17.33 -17.00 -1.67
CA GLN A 69 -16.15 -16.81 -0.80
C GLN A 69 -14.80 -17.05 -1.50
N LYS A 70 -14.78 -17.82 -2.60
CA LYS A 70 -13.57 -18.18 -3.36
C LYS A 70 -12.67 -16.99 -3.74
N PRO A 71 -13.17 -15.91 -4.38
CA PRO A 71 -12.36 -14.72 -4.65
C PRO A 71 -11.82 -14.02 -3.39
N PHE A 72 -12.55 -13.99 -2.27
CA PHE A 72 -12.07 -13.36 -1.04
C PHE A 72 -10.95 -14.16 -0.36
N ILE A 73 -11.00 -15.49 -0.43
CA ILE A 73 -9.88 -16.37 -0.02
C ILE A 73 -8.65 -16.06 -0.87
N LEU A 74 -8.83 -15.86 -2.17
CA LEU A 74 -7.74 -15.58 -3.09
C LEU A 74 -7.13 -14.18 -2.88
N VAL A 75 -7.96 -13.18 -2.56
CA VAL A 75 -7.52 -11.85 -2.07
C VAL A 75 -6.61 -12.00 -0.85
N GLY A 76 -7.09 -12.63 0.24
CA GLY A 76 -6.30 -12.74 1.47
C GLY A 76 -5.00 -13.55 1.30
N LEU A 77 -4.99 -14.53 0.40
CA LEU A 77 -3.79 -15.28 0.02
C LEU A 77 -2.77 -14.39 -0.72
N LEU A 78 -3.22 -13.61 -1.71
CA LEU A 78 -2.36 -12.68 -2.45
C LEU A 78 -1.81 -11.59 -1.53
N GLU A 79 -2.63 -11.01 -0.65
CA GLU A 79 -2.22 -10.03 0.36
C GLU A 79 -1.18 -10.59 1.33
N ALA A 80 -1.38 -11.81 1.85
CA ALA A 80 -0.44 -12.44 2.78
C ALA A 80 0.90 -12.77 2.12
N LEU A 81 0.89 -13.35 0.91
CA LEU A 81 2.11 -13.65 0.16
C LEU A 81 2.84 -12.37 -0.28
N ALA A 82 2.10 -11.36 -0.72
CA ALA A 82 2.64 -10.03 -1.05
C ALA A 82 3.34 -9.39 0.15
N ALA A 83 2.68 -9.36 1.32
CA ALA A 83 3.23 -8.79 2.54
C ALA A 83 4.46 -9.58 3.02
N ALA A 84 4.40 -10.92 3.02
CA ALA A 84 5.51 -11.77 3.40
C ALA A 84 6.77 -11.52 2.53
N ALA A 85 6.62 -11.55 1.21
CA ALA A 85 7.72 -11.30 0.27
C ALA A 85 8.23 -9.85 0.34
N GLY A 86 7.31 -8.88 0.43
CA GLY A 86 7.62 -7.45 0.42
C GLY A 86 8.33 -6.98 1.69
N MET A 87 7.94 -7.50 2.86
CA MET A 87 8.66 -7.22 4.10
C MET A 87 10.01 -7.92 4.16
N ALA A 88 10.10 -9.17 3.71
CA ALA A 88 11.38 -9.91 3.69
C ALA A 88 12.42 -9.23 2.78
N ALA A 89 12.01 -8.81 1.57
CA ALA A 89 12.88 -8.03 0.69
C ALA A 89 13.13 -6.61 1.22
N GLY A 90 12.11 -5.94 1.78
CA GLY A 90 12.22 -4.60 2.37
C GLY A 90 13.11 -4.49 3.61
N ALA A 91 13.39 -5.61 4.29
CA ALA A 91 14.35 -5.67 5.40
C ALA A 91 15.82 -5.69 4.95
N VAL A 92 16.10 -6.07 3.69
CA VAL A 92 17.45 -6.23 3.14
C VAL A 92 17.78 -5.16 2.08
N LEU A 93 16.77 -4.69 1.34
CA LEU A 93 16.92 -3.64 0.32
C LEU A 93 17.05 -2.25 0.95
N SER A 94 17.84 -1.38 0.31
CA SER A 94 17.94 0.02 0.77
C SER A 94 16.61 0.77 0.58
N GLY A 95 16.39 1.78 1.42
CA GLY A 95 15.24 2.68 1.32
C GLY A 95 15.19 3.50 0.02
N ALA A 96 16.28 3.54 -0.76
CA ALA A 96 16.32 4.10 -2.11
C ALA A 96 15.99 3.07 -3.20
N SER A 97 16.32 1.79 -3.00
CA SER A 97 15.96 0.71 -3.92
C SER A 97 14.46 0.43 -3.92
N ILE A 98 13.81 0.51 -2.76
CA ILE A 98 12.38 0.16 -2.59
C ILE A 98 11.43 1.02 -3.47
N PRO A 99 11.52 2.36 -3.52
CA PRO A 99 10.67 3.19 -4.39
C PRO A 99 10.92 3.01 -5.90
N ILE A 100 12.14 2.64 -6.28
CA ILE A 100 12.49 2.35 -7.68
C ILE A 100 11.83 1.03 -8.09
N LEU A 101 12.00 -0.03 -7.27
CA LEU A 101 11.38 -1.33 -7.50
C LEU A 101 9.84 -1.26 -7.43
N SER A 102 9.27 -0.36 -6.64
CA SER A 102 7.81 -0.17 -6.56
C SER A 102 7.19 0.39 -7.84
N GLN A 103 7.97 0.91 -8.79
CA GLN A 103 7.40 1.28 -10.10
C GLN A 103 6.97 0.05 -10.92
N THR A 104 7.51 -1.14 -10.61
CA THR A 104 7.03 -2.38 -11.23
C THR A 104 5.57 -2.70 -10.87
N TYR A 105 5.07 -2.27 -9.70
CA TYR A 105 3.65 -2.38 -9.32
C TYR A 105 2.75 -1.74 -10.38
N LEU A 106 3.11 -0.54 -10.85
CA LEU A 106 2.34 0.21 -11.84
C LEU A 106 2.34 -0.50 -13.20
N VAL A 107 3.48 -1.05 -13.62
CA VAL A 107 3.61 -1.83 -14.87
C VAL A 107 2.77 -3.12 -14.78
N TRP A 108 2.84 -3.84 -13.67
CA TRP A 108 2.00 -5.02 -13.43
C TRP A 108 0.50 -4.67 -13.38
N GLN A 109 0.13 -3.54 -12.78
CA GLN A 109 -1.25 -3.05 -12.71
C GLN A 109 -1.85 -2.87 -14.11
N LEU A 110 -1.10 -2.21 -15.02
CA LEU A 110 -1.51 -2.01 -16.41
C LEU A 110 -1.66 -3.35 -17.15
N LEU A 111 -0.66 -4.23 -17.05
CA LEU A 111 -0.65 -5.52 -17.74
C LEU A 111 -1.78 -6.43 -17.25
N LEU A 112 -1.95 -6.57 -15.93
CA LEU A 112 -2.98 -7.41 -15.34
C LEU A 112 -4.38 -6.86 -15.60
N SER A 113 -4.59 -5.54 -15.51
CA SER A 113 -5.89 -4.93 -15.83
C SER A 113 -6.23 -4.99 -17.33
N ALA A 114 -5.23 -4.87 -18.21
CA ALA A 114 -5.39 -5.10 -19.65
C ALA A 114 -5.78 -6.56 -19.98
N ILE A 115 -5.19 -7.55 -19.28
CA ILE A 115 -5.47 -8.98 -19.51
C ILE A 115 -6.82 -9.39 -18.90
N PHE A 116 -7.02 -9.13 -17.61
CA PHE A 116 -8.17 -9.67 -16.86
C PHE A 116 -9.44 -8.84 -17.03
N LEU A 117 -9.36 -7.50 -17.01
CA LEU A 117 -10.51 -6.63 -17.25
C LEU A 117 -10.70 -6.26 -18.73
N LYS A 118 -9.77 -6.65 -19.62
CA LYS A 118 -9.80 -6.35 -21.06
C LYS A 118 -9.84 -4.84 -21.35
N ARG A 119 -9.35 -4.00 -20.42
CA ARG A 119 -9.25 -2.55 -20.59
C ARG A 119 -8.31 -2.21 -21.75
N ARG A 120 -8.75 -1.32 -22.66
CA ARG A 120 -7.93 -0.77 -23.74
C ARG A 120 -7.32 0.56 -23.31
N TYR A 121 -6.03 0.55 -22.99
CA TYR A 121 -5.29 1.76 -22.63
C TYR A 121 -4.96 2.62 -23.85
N ARG A 122 -5.08 3.94 -23.70
CA ARG A 122 -4.69 4.92 -24.72
C ARG A 122 -3.18 5.20 -24.68
N VAL A 123 -2.62 5.72 -25.76
CA VAL A 123 -1.19 6.11 -25.84
C VAL A 123 -0.83 7.04 -24.69
N ASN A 124 -1.65 8.06 -24.40
CA ASN A 124 -1.45 8.99 -23.30
C ASN A 124 -1.34 8.30 -21.93
N GLU A 125 -2.18 7.29 -21.67
CA GLU A 125 -2.13 6.55 -20.41
C GLU A 125 -0.79 5.82 -20.26
N ILE A 126 -0.34 5.15 -21.32
CA ILE A 126 0.94 4.43 -21.37
C ILE A 126 2.12 5.41 -21.22
N THR A 127 2.12 6.52 -21.96
CA THR A 127 3.16 7.55 -21.88
C THR A 127 3.20 8.25 -20.52
N GLY A 128 2.04 8.56 -19.92
CA GLY A 128 1.96 9.14 -18.58
C GLY A 128 2.51 8.20 -17.50
N CYS A 129 2.17 6.91 -17.59
CA CYS A 129 2.71 5.86 -16.74
C CYS A 129 4.23 5.65 -16.88
N PHE A 130 4.76 5.75 -18.10
CA PHE A 130 6.20 5.74 -18.37
C PHE A 130 6.90 6.97 -17.76
N LEU A 131 6.34 8.17 -17.93
CA LEU A 131 6.85 9.40 -17.33
C LEU A 131 6.83 9.36 -15.80
N VAL A 132 5.77 8.82 -15.17
CA VAL A 132 5.73 8.59 -13.71
C VAL A 132 6.88 7.67 -13.26
N THR A 133 7.10 6.57 -13.98
CA THR A 133 8.20 5.62 -13.70
C THR A 133 9.56 6.32 -13.77
N VAL A 134 9.83 7.05 -14.87
CA VAL A 134 11.07 7.82 -15.07
C VAL A 134 11.23 8.92 -14.01
N GLY A 135 10.15 9.61 -13.63
CA GLY A 135 10.14 10.63 -12.61
C GLY A 135 10.55 10.10 -11.23
N VAL A 136 10.05 8.94 -10.80
CA VAL A 136 10.50 8.29 -9.55
C VAL A 136 11.96 7.86 -9.65
N VAL A 137 12.40 7.28 -10.77
CA VAL A 137 13.81 6.91 -10.97
C VAL A 137 14.73 8.12 -10.83
N ILE A 138 14.42 9.26 -11.48
CA ILE A 138 15.21 10.50 -11.34
C ILE A 138 15.18 11.04 -9.90
N THR A 139 14.00 11.05 -9.27
CA THR A 139 13.81 11.54 -7.88
C THR A 139 14.69 10.78 -6.88
N VAL A 140 14.85 9.47 -7.07
CA VAL A 140 15.44 8.58 -6.05
C VAL A 140 16.86 8.14 -6.41
N ALA A 141 17.18 7.90 -7.68
CA ALA A 141 18.54 7.55 -8.11
C ALA A 141 19.52 8.74 -8.09
N SER A 142 19.02 9.98 -8.01
CA SER A 142 19.84 11.17 -7.71
C SER A 142 20.23 11.28 -6.23
N GLY A 143 19.65 10.45 -5.34
CA GLY A 143 20.12 10.27 -3.97
C GLY A 143 21.35 9.36 -3.90
N SER A 144 22.28 9.67 -3.00
CA SER A 144 23.50 8.89 -2.81
C SER A 144 23.21 7.47 -2.34
N GLY A 145 23.62 6.47 -3.13
CA GLY A 145 23.66 5.05 -2.74
C GLY A 145 22.71 4.11 -3.47
N ALA A 146 21.73 4.60 -4.26
CA ALA A 146 20.73 3.74 -4.91
C ALA A 146 21.36 2.62 -5.78
N GLY A 147 22.16 3.00 -6.79
CA GLY A 147 22.80 2.05 -7.71
C GLY A 147 23.81 1.12 -7.04
N ALA A 148 24.64 1.63 -6.13
CA ALA A 148 25.61 0.82 -5.39
C ALA A 148 24.94 -0.23 -4.50
N SER A 149 23.85 0.13 -3.80
CA SER A 149 23.13 -0.81 -2.94
C SER A 149 22.50 -1.97 -3.74
N LEU A 150 21.94 -1.68 -4.92
CA LEU A 150 21.38 -2.69 -5.83
C LEU A 150 22.44 -3.66 -6.39
N GLN A 151 23.71 -3.24 -6.47
CA GLN A 151 24.81 -4.12 -6.88
C GLN A 151 25.39 -4.93 -5.70
N SER A 152 25.40 -4.37 -4.48
CA SER A 152 25.83 -5.10 -3.28
C SER A 152 24.82 -6.15 -2.79
N THR A 153 23.53 -5.95 -3.06
CA THR A 153 22.46 -6.87 -2.66
C THR A 153 22.18 -7.87 -3.78
N GLY A 154 22.41 -9.16 -3.53
CA GLY A 154 22.19 -10.22 -4.53
C GLY A 154 20.77 -10.25 -5.13
N ILE A 155 20.70 -10.55 -6.42
CA ILE A 155 19.53 -10.45 -7.34
C ILE A 155 18.22 -11.03 -6.75
N LEU A 156 18.31 -12.03 -5.88
CA LEU A 156 17.16 -12.66 -5.22
C LEU A 156 16.27 -11.65 -4.47
N TRP A 157 16.83 -10.65 -3.80
CA TRP A 157 16.04 -9.69 -3.01
C TRP A 157 15.31 -8.65 -3.87
N PRO A 158 15.94 -8.00 -4.88
CA PRO A 158 15.21 -7.22 -5.88
C PRO A 158 14.11 -8.03 -6.58
N LEU A 159 14.39 -9.29 -6.95
CA LEU A 159 13.42 -10.16 -7.62
C LEU A 159 12.22 -10.50 -6.72
N LEU A 160 12.47 -10.83 -5.44
CA LEU A 160 11.42 -11.08 -4.44
C LEU A 160 10.53 -9.84 -4.21
N MET A 161 11.12 -8.64 -4.27
CA MET A 161 10.38 -7.38 -4.21
C MET A 161 9.47 -7.17 -5.43
N ILE A 162 9.96 -7.46 -6.64
CA ILE A 162 9.17 -7.38 -7.87
C ILE A 162 8.02 -8.40 -7.86
N ILE A 163 8.25 -9.60 -7.32
CA ILE A 163 7.21 -10.62 -7.11
C ILE A 163 6.16 -10.12 -6.08
N SER A 164 6.59 -9.49 -4.99
CA SER A 164 5.65 -8.85 -4.05
C SER A 164 4.77 -7.80 -4.73
N PHE A 165 5.34 -6.94 -5.58
CA PHE A 165 4.57 -5.93 -6.31
C PHE A 165 3.65 -6.53 -7.39
N PHE A 166 4.05 -7.64 -8.04
CA PHE A 166 3.15 -8.41 -8.92
C PHE A 166 1.94 -8.96 -8.14
N LEU A 167 2.15 -9.53 -6.95
CA LEU A 167 1.07 -10.06 -6.11
C LEU A 167 0.12 -8.96 -5.61
N GLN A 168 0.65 -7.79 -5.23
CA GLN A 168 -0.16 -6.61 -4.88
C GLN A 168 -1.01 -6.13 -6.06
N ALA A 169 -0.46 -6.13 -7.28
CA ALA A 169 -1.20 -5.75 -8.47
C ALA A 169 -2.28 -6.78 -8.82
N ALA A 170 -1.99 -8.07 -8.68
CA ALA A 170 -2.97 -9.15 -8.87
C ALA A 170 -4.13 -9.06 -7.87
N ASP A 171 -3.85 -8.80 -6.59
CA ASP A 171 -4.88 -8.53 -5.57
C ASP A 171 -5.74 -7.30 -5.93
N THR A 172 -5.10 -6.18 -6.27
CA THR A 172 -5.80 -4.93 -6.56
C THR A 172 -6.70 -5.06 -7.81
N VAL A 173 -6.23 -5.77 -8.83
CA VAL A 173 -7.00 -6.13 -10.03
C VAL A 173 -8.14 -7.11 -9.71
N LEU A 174 -7.91 -8.10 -8.84
CA LEU A 174 -8.93 -9.04 -8.39
C LEU A 174 -10.04 -8.33 -7.60
N LYS A 175 -9.70 -7.37 -6.73
CA LYS A 175 -10.67 -6.53 -6.02
C LYS A 175 -11.50 -5.68 -6.99
N GLU A 176 -10.91 -5.11 -8.04
CA GLU A 176 -11.66 -4.39 -9.08
C GLU A 176 -12.68 -5.32 -9.78
N ILE A 177 -12.30 -6.56 -10.09
CA ILE A 177 -13.21 -7.58 -10.66
C ILE A 177 -14.35 -7.92 -9.69
N ILE A 178 -14.05 -8.12 -8.39
CA ILE A 178 -15.07 -8.38 -7.36
C ILE A 178 -16.10 -7.25 -7.31
N PHE A 179 -15.68 -5.97 -7.32
CA PHE A 179 -16.61 -4.84 -7.32
C PHE A 179 -17.46 -4.79 -8.60
N ILE A 180 -16.87 -5.05 -9.77
CA ILE A 180 -17.56 -5.05 -11.07
C ILE A 180 -18.57 -6.19 -11.16
N ASP A 181 -18.22 -7.41 -10.77
CA ASP A 181 -19.11 -8.57 -10.84
C ASP A 181 -20.20 -8.51 -9.77
N ALA A 182 -19.90 -7.99 -8.57
CA ALA A 182 -20.94 -7.79 -7.56
C ALA A 182 -21.97 -6.73 -7.99
N ALA A 183 -21.55 -5.65 -8.67
CA ALA A 183 -22.48 -4.66 -9.23
C ALA A 183 -23.44 -5.25 -10.27
N LYS A 184 -23.02 -6.27 -11.03
CA LYS A 184 -23.90 -7.03 -11.95
C LYS A 184 -24.90 -7.89 -11.17
N ASN A 185 -24.43 -8.65 -10.19
CA ASN A 185 -25.25 -9.58 -9.41
C ASN A 185 -26.31 -8.85 -8.56
N LEU A 186 -25.95 -7.73 -7.94
CA LEU A 186 -26.84 -6.91 -7.11
C LEU A 186 -27.71 -5.93 -7.94
N LYS A 187 -27.92 -6.19 -9.24
CA LYS A 187 -28.79 -5.41 -10.15
C LYS A 187 -28.47 -3.90 -10.18
N GLY A 188 -27.19 -3.53 -10.07
CA GLY A 188 -26.73 -2.14 -9.99
C GLY A 188 -26.45 -1.63 -8.56
N GLY A 189 -26.83 -2.39 -7.52
CA GLY A 189 -26.40 -2.15 -6.15
C GLY A 189 -24.88 -2.33 -6.00
N SER A 190 -24.23 -1.47 -5.22
CA SER A 190 -22.78 -1.54 -5.01
C SER A 190 -22.46 -2.21 -3.66
N VAL A 191 -21.55 -3.19 -3.65
CA VAL A 191 -21.06 -3.81 -2.41
C VAL A 191 -20.37 -2.78 -1.52
N ASP A 192 -20.68 -2.81 -0.22
CA ASP A 192 -19.98 -1.97 0.75
C ASP A 192 -18.51 -2.40 0.87
N LEU A 193 -17.61 -1.42 0.91
CA LEU A 193 -16.16 -1.62 0.96
C LEU A 193 -15.73 -2.49 2.14
N PHE A 194 -16.43 -2.37 3.28
CA PHE A 194 -16.11 -3.11 4.48
C PHE A 194 -16.39 -4.61 4.35
N VAL A 195 -17.26 -5.06 3.43
CA VAL A 195 -17.45 -6.49 3.14
C VAL A 195 -16.15 -7.08 2.57
N VAL A 196 -15.60 -6.45 1.53
CA VAL A 196 -14.37 -6.89 0.85
C VAL A 196 -13.18 -6.85 1.81
N ASN A 197 -13.07 -5.78 2.61
CA ASN A 197 -11.96 -5.62 3.56
C ASN A 197 -12.06 -6.53 4.79
N SER A 198 -13.26 -6.84 5.27
CA SER A 198 -13.44 -7.77 6.40
C SER A 198 -13.04 -9.18 5.98
N TYR A 199 -13.61 -9.71 4.88
CA TYR A 199 -13.22 -11.04 4.41
C TYR A 199 -11.76 -11.10 3.95
N GLY A 200 -11.26 -10.08 3.24
CA GLY A 200 -9.86 -9.97 2.85
C GLY A 200 -8.91 -10.04 4.05
N SER A 201 -9.08 -9.15 5.04
CA SER A 201 -8.24 -9.14 6.26
C SER A 201 -8.37 -10.39 7.11
N ALA A 202 -9.54 -11.04 7.18
CA ALA A 202 -9.70 -12.32 7.87
C ALA A 202 -8.88 -13.44 7.21
N TYR A 203 -8.97 -13.59 5.87
CA TYR A 203 -8.17 -14.58 5.16
C TYR A 203 -6.69 -14.20 5.13
N GLN A 204 -6.34 -12.92 5.04
CA GLN A 204 -4.97 -12.42 5.18
C GLN A 204 -4.40 -12.80 6.54
N ALA A 205 -5.13 -12.56 7.64
CA ALA A 205 -4.69 -12.94 8.99
C ALA A 205 -4.53 -14.46 9.13
N LEU A 206 -5.44 -15.25 8.56
CA LEU A 206 -5.34 -16.72 8.54
C LEU A 206 -4.12 -17.22 7.77
N PHE A 207 -3.84 -16.68 6.58
CA PHE A 207 -2.67 -17.06 5.79
C PHE A 207 -1.36 -16.52 6.41
N MET A 208 -1.36 -15.32 6.98
CA MET A 208 -0.23 -14.80 7.76
C MET A 208 0.06 -15.67 8.98
N PHE A 209 -0.98 -16.15 9.69
CA PHE A 209 -0.84 -17.11 10.78
C PHE A 209 -0.23 -18.45 10.31
N LEU A 210 -0.71 -18.98 9.19
CA LEU A 210 -0.18 -20.21 8.58
C LEU A 210 1.28 -20.05 8.09
N LEU A 211 1.66 -18.85 7.66
CA LEU A 211 3.02 -18.51 7.21
C LEU A 211 3.98 -18.14 8.36
N LEU A 212 3.51 -17.98 9.61
CA LEU A 212 4.33 -17.66 10.78
C LEU A 212 5.64 -18.47 10.92
N PRO A 213 5.68 -19.82 10.81
CA PRO A 213 6.93 -20.56 10.95
C PRO A 213 7.94 -20.27 9.84
N ILE A 214 7.50 -19.83 8.66
CA ILE A 214 8.37 -19.40 7.55
C ILE A 214 8.83 -17.96 7.79
N LEU A 215 7.92 -17.07 8.18
CA LEU A 215 8.22 -15.68 8.54
C LEU A 215 9.24 -15.61 9.69
N SER A 216 9.03 -16.36 10.78
CA SER A 216 9.94 -16.42 11.93
C SER A 216 11.38 -16.71 11.48
N LYS A 217 11.56 -17.70 10.59
CA LYS A 217 12.88 -18.02 10.00
C LYS A 217 13.43 -16.92 9.09
N LEU A 218 12.62 -16.35 8.21
CA LEU A 218 13.04 -15.27 7.29
C LEU A 218 13.48 -13.99 8.03
N TRP A 219 12.89 -13.73 9.20
CA TRP A 219 13.21 -12.56 10.05
C TRP A 219 14.26 -12.87 11.13
N GLY A 220 14.85 -14.07 11.12
CA GLY A 220 15.93 -14.47 12.04
C GLY A 220 15.48 -14.76 13.48
N ILE A 221 14.17 -14.78 13.77
CA ILE A 221 13.63 -15.05 15.12
C ILE A 221 13.36 -16.55 15.26
N PRO A 222 14.00 -17.28 16.19
CA PRO A 222 13.65 -18.67 16.46
C PRO A 222 12.20 -18.78 16.96
N PHE A 223 11.41 -19.70 16.41
CA PHE A 223 9.98 -19.80 16.69
C PHE A 223 9.64 -19.96 18.19
N HIS A 224 10.52 -20.57 18.98
CA HIS A 224 10.37 -20.70 20.44
C HIS A 224 10.56 -19.37 21.21
N LEU A 225 11.24 -18.38 20.63
CA LEU A 225 11.39 -17.02 21.16
C LEU A 225 10.30 -16.07 20.67
N LEU A 226 9.42 -16.50 19.76
CA LEU A 226 8.33 -15.67 19.23
C LEU A 226 7.33 -15.21 20.32
N PRO A 227 6.92 -16.05 21.31
CA PRO A 227 6.01 -15.61 22.38
C PRO A 227 6.63 -14.57 23.31
N THR A 228 7.93 -14.71 23.65
CA THR A 228 8.67 -13.71 24.45
C THR A 228 8.84 -12.42 23.66
N TYR A 229 9.26 -12.49 22.39
CA TYR A 229 9.38 -11.33 21.52
C TYR A 229 8.06 -10.54 21.36
N ILE A 230 6.92 -11.23 21.26
CA ILE A 230 5.59 -10.59 21.23
C ILE A 230 5.26 -9.95 22.59
N ARG A 231 5.59 -10.60 23.70
CA ARG A 231 5.40 -10.05 25.06
C ARG A 231 6.25 -8.80 25.30
N ASP A 232 7.51 -8.82 24.87
CA ASP A 232 8.45 -7.71 25.06
C ASP A 232 8.09 -6.53 24.15
N GLY A 233 7.67 -6.81 22.91
CA GLY A 233 7.08 -5.82 22.00
C GLY A 233 5.79 -5.20 22.55
N ALA A 234 4.93 -6.00 23.19
CA ALA A 234 3.73 -5.50 23.88
C ALA A 234 4.05 -4.65 25.12
N ALA A 235 5.06 -5.02 25.91
CA ALA A 235 5.53 -4.24 27.05
C ALA A 235 6.13 -2.89 26.61
N CYS A 236 6.91 -2.87 25.52
CA CYS A 236 7.43 -1.66 24.89
C CYS A 236 6.31 -0.78 24.32
N PHE A 237 5.31 -1.37 23.66
CA PHE A 237 4.15 -0.64 23.14
C PHE A 237 3.30 -0.02 24.26
N LEU A 238 3.05 -0.75 25.35
CA LEU A 238 2.32 -0.26 26.52
C LEU A 238 3.16 0.62 27.45
N ASN A 239 4.46 0.81 27.15
CA ASN A 239 5.44 1.52 27.97
C ASN A 239 5.49 1.03 29.44
N MET A 240 5.40 -0.29 29.63
CA MET A 240 5.37 -0.94 30.95
C MET A 240 6.71 -1.59 31.30
N GLY A 241 7.48 -0.95 32.19
CA GLY A 241 8.64 -1.54 32.85
C GLY A 241 10.00 -0.95 32.45
N SER A 242 11.04 -1.37 33.15
CA SER A 242 12.39 -0.78 33.11
C SER A 242 13.25 -1.14 31.88
N LEU A 243 12.62 -1.41 30.74
CA LEU A 243 13.28 -1.51 29.42
C LEU A 243 13.26 -0.14 28.68
N SER A 244 13.02 0.96 29.40
CA SER A 244 12.60 2.25 28.84
C SER A 244 13.64 3.00 27.99
N SER A 245 14.88 2.51 27.86
CA SER A 245 15.91 3.08 26.99
C SER A 245 15.68 2.70 25.51
N GLY A 246 14.57 3.15 24.92
CA GLY A 246 14.29 3.00 23.49
C GLY A 246 12.83 3.11 23.04
N CYS A 247 11.84 2.92 23.94
CA CYS A 247 10.42 2.87 23.59
C CYS A 247 9.72 4.25 23.51
N GLU A 248 10.46 5.34 23.30
CA GLU A 248 9.91 6.70 23.32
C GLU A 248 8.87 6.94 22.22
N GLY A 249 7.73 7.52 22.59
CA GLY A 249 6.59 7.78 21.70
C GLY A 249 5.58 6.64 21.58
N ALA A 250 5.80 5.48 22.22
CA ALA A 250 4.76 4.46 22.40
C ALA A 250 3.79 4.82 23.56
N PRO A 251 2.50 4.42 23.51
CA PRO A 251 1.79 3.74 22.41
C PRO A 251 1.34 4.68 21.27
N LEU A 252 1.51 5.99 21.42
CA LEU A 252 0.85 6.99 20.56
C LEU A 252 1.29 6.91 19.09
N LEU A 253 2.60 6.81 18.80
CA LEU A 253 3.10 6.77 17.41
C LEU A 253 2.65 5.51 16.66
N PRO A 254 2.77 4.28 17.21
CA PRO A 254 2.24 3.08 16.54
C PRO A 254 0.72 3.08 16.38
N LEU A 255 -0.03 3.60 17.37
CA LEU A 255 -1.49 3.69 17.28
C LEU A 255 -1.92 4.69 16.19
N LEU A 256 -1.29 5.87 16.13
CA LEU A 256 -1.55 6.88 15.09
C LEU A 256 -1.16 6.37 13.70
N PHE A 257 -0.07 5.61 13.57
CA PHE A 257 0.27 4.89 12.34
C PHE A 257 -0.85 3.93 11.92
N VAL A 258 -1.34 3.06 12.81
CA VAL A 258 -2.41 2.09 12.45
C VAL A 258 -3.69 2.81 12.01
N LEU A 259 -4.10 3.88 12.70
CA LEU A 259 -5.25 4.69 12.30
C LEU A 259 -5.10 5.30 10.90
N VAL A 260 -3.92 5.85 10.56
CA VAL A 260 -3.67 6.45 9.25
C VAL A 260 -3.44 5.40 8.17
N ASN A 261 -2.92 4.21 8.49
CA ASN A 261 -2.88 3.07 7.56
C ASN A 261 -4.30 2.59 7.22
N MET A 262 -5.18 2.43 8.22
CA MET A 262 -6.60 2.15 8.00
C MET A 262 -7.26 3.23 7.12
N GLY A 263 -7.06 4.51 7.45
CA GLY A 263 -7.57 5.64 6.66
C GLY A 263 -7.05 5.64 5.22
N PHE A 264 -5.79 5.30 5.01
CA PHE A 264 -5.18 5.14 3.67
C PHE A 264 -5.81 3.98 2.90
N ASN A 265 -5.88 2.78 3.49
CA ASN A 265 -6.44 1.60 2.83
C ASN A 265 -7.92 1.78 2.47
N ILE A 266 -8.72 2.35 3.38
CA ILE A 266 -10.14 2.69 3.10
C ILE A 266 -10.23 3.71 1.96
N SER A 267 -9.42 4.77 2.00
CA SER A 267 -9.43 5.81 0.94
C SER A 267 -9.00 5.24 -0.42
N LEU A 268 -7.97 4.39 -0.44
CA LEU A 268 -7.42 3.78 -1.66
C LEU A 268 -8.44 2.84 -2.32
N LEU A 269 -9.15 2.06 -1.51
CA LEU A 269 -10.15 1.12 -2.00
C LEU A 269 -11.49 1.79 -2.34
N HIS A 270 -11.85 2.89 -1.66
CA HIS A 270 -12.94 3.75 -2.09
C HIS A 270 -12.63 4.39 -3.46
N LEU A 271 -11.42 4.94 -3.65
CA LEU A 271 -10.96 5.46 -4.93
C LEU A 271 -10.98 4.39 -6.03
N LEU A 272 -10.54 3.17 -5.73
CA LEU A 272 -10.58 2.03 -6.65
C LEU A 272 -12.01 1.70 -7.07
N LYS A 273 -12.94 1.61 -6.11
CA LYS A 273 -14.36 1.32 -6.35
C LYS A 273 -15.03 2.35 -7.28
N ILE A 274 -14.61 3.63 -7.24
CA ILE A 274 -15.18 4.71 -8.07
C ILE A 274 -14.36 5.04 -9.33
N SER A 275 -13.23 4.36 -9.60
CA SER A 275 -12.37 4.70 -10.75
C SER A 275 -11.64 3.51 -11.39
N SER A 276 -10.43 3.17 -10.93
CA SER A 276 -9.67 1.99 -11.35
C SER A 276 -8.50 1.69 -10.40
N ALA A 277 -7.98 0.47 -10.51
CA ALA A 277 -6.71 0.04 -9.92
C ALA A 277 -5.52 0.91 -10.38
N VAL A 278 -5.56 1.46 -11.60
CA VAL A 278 -4.48 2.31 -12.16
C VAL A 278 -4.52 3.72 -11.59
N VAL A 279 -5.69 4.37 -11.52
CA VAL A 279 -5.85 5.69 -10.88
C VAL A 279 -5.47 5.62 -9.40
N SER A 280 -5.86 4.55 -8.72
CA SER A 280 -5.52 4.29 -7.32
C SER A 280 -4.01 4.07 -7.12
N CYS A 281 -3.36 3.34 -8.04
CA CYS A 281 -1.90 3.22 -8.07
C CYS A 281 -1.23 4.59 -8.26
N LEU A 282 -1.68 5.40 -9.22
CA LEU A 282 -1.11 6.71 -9.54
C LEU A 282 -1.21 7.69 -8.35
N ALA A 283 -2.35 7.71 -7.65
CA ALA A 283 -2.53 8.49 -6.41
C ALA A 283 -1.58 8.02 -5.28
N SER A 284 -1.39 6.71 -5.14
CA SER A 284 -0.42 6.13 -4.21
C SER A 284 1.03 6.48 -4.58
N THR A 285 1.37 6.52 -5.87
CA THR A 285 2.69 6.96 -6.35
C THR A 285 2.92 8.45 -6.13
N PHE A 286 1.92 9.31 -6.32
CA PHE A 286 2.07 10.76 -6.14
C PHE A 286 2.41 11.16 -4.68
N SER A 287 1.97 10.38 -3.69
CA SER A 287 2.36 10.61 -2.30
C SER A 287 3.83 10.24 -1.98
N VAL A 288 4.58 9.62 -2.90
CA VAL A 288 6.02 9.31 -2.72
C VAL A 288 6.88 10.59 -2.66
N PRO A 289 6.92 11.47 -3.67
CA PRO A 289 7.70 12.72 -3.58
C PRO A 289 7.24 13.62 -2.43
N LEU A 290 5.92 13.65 -2.12
CA LEU A 290 5.40 14.41 -0.99
C LEU A 290 5.88 13.84 0.37
N SER A 291 6.05 12.52 0.48
CA SER A 291 6.67 11.89 1.65
C SER A 291 8.16 12.22 1.78
N ILE A 292 8.90 12.26 0.65
CA ILE A 292 10.32 12.65 0.64
C ILE A 292 10.47 14.09 1.11
N TYR A 293 9.63 15.01 0.62
CA TYR A 293 9.59 16.40 1.09
C TYR A 293 9.22 16.51 2.58
N ALA A 294 8.25 15.72 3.06
CA ALA A 294 7.92 15.68 4.48
C ALA A 294 9.11 15.22 5.35
N PHE A 295 9.98 14.32 4.87
CA PHE A 295 11.20 13.91 5.57
C PHE A 295 12.35 14.94 5.54
N THR A 296 12.23 16.05 4.80
CA THR A 296 13.18 17.17 4.87
C THR A 296 12.72 18.29 5.82
N LEU A 297 11.53 18.15 6.43
CA LEU A 297 11.07 18.98 7.54
C LEU A 297 11.62 18.43 8.88
N PRO A 298 11.78 19.28 9.91
CA PRO A 298 12.17 18.84 11.26
C PRO A 298 11.01 18.11 11.95
N LEU A 299 10.85 16.82 11.63
CA LEU A 299 9.84 15.95 12.24
C LEU A 299 10.28 15.50 13.66
N PRO A 300 9.39 15.51 14.66
CA PRO A 300 9.71 14.99 15.99
C PRO A 300 10.06 13.50 15.94
N TYR A 301 10.93 13.03 16.83
CA TYR A 301 11.46 11.65 16.91
C TYR A 301 12.28 11.15 15.70
N ILE A 302 12.38 11.93 14.61
CA ILE A 302 13.37 11.71 13.55
C ILE A 302 14.55 12.65 13.81
N GLY A 303 15.77 12.17 13.60
CA GLY A 303 17.00 12.95 13.74
C GLY A 303 17.17 14.01 12.65
N VAL A 304 18.41 14.48 12.47
CA VAL A 304 18.80 15.54 11.52
C VAL A 304 18.05 15.43 10.18
N ALA A 305 17.39 16.53 9.78
CA ALA A 305 16.56 16.59 8.59
C ALA A 305 17.33 16.11 7.35
N SER A 306 16.70 15.27 6.54
CA SER A 306 17.35 14.71 5.35
C SER A 306 17.54 15.79 4.29
N SER A 307 18.72 15.85 3.66
CA SER A 307 18.95 16.74 2.52
C SER A 307 18.11 16.31 1.31
N LEU A 308 17.57 17.29 0.57
CA LEU A 308 16.85 17.01 -0.67
C LEU A 308 17.82 16.41 -1.71
N PRO A 309 17.47 15.28 -2.36
CA PRO A 309 18.25 14.78 -3.51
C PRO A 309 18.37 15.84 -4.60
N PRO A 310 19.55 16.05 -5.22
CA PRO A 310 19.73 17.09 -6.25
C PRO A 310 18.77 16.98 -7.44
N GLY A 311 18.36 15.76 -7.81
CA GLY A 311 17.38 15.51 -8.87
C GLY A 311 15.92 15.47 -8.39
N PHE A 312 15.63 15.74 -7.11
CA PHE A 312 14.27 15.67 -6.55
C PHE A 312 13.28 16.56 -7.31
N VAL A 313 13.64 17.82 -7.57
CA VAL A 313 12.75 18.79 -8.25
C VAL A 313 12.48 18.35 -9.69
N ALA A 314 13.50 17.90 -10.41
CA ALA A 314 13.37 17.42 -11.79
C ALA A 314 12.52 16.14 -11.87
N GLY A 315 12.79 15.16 -11.00
CA GLY A 315 12.04 13.91 -10.95
C GLY A 315 10.58 14.11 -10.53
N ALA A 316 10.32 14.98 -9.55
CA ALA A 316 8.96 15.34 -9.13
C ALA A 316 8.20 16.08 -10.25
N ALA A 317 8.86 16.99 -10.99
CA ALA A 317 8.25 17.67 -12.14
C ALA A 317 7.88 16.69 -13.27
N VAL A 318 8.77 15.74 -13.60
CA VAL A 318 8.51 14.68 -14.60
C VAL A 318 7.38 13.75 -14.14
N LEU A 319 7.33 13.42 -12.85
CA LEU A 319 6.27 12.60 -12.24
C LEU A 319 4.90 13.32 -12.30
N ILE A 320 4.86 14.61 -11.96
CA ILE A 320 3.66 15.45 -12.09
C ILE A 320 3.22 15.57 -13.55
N ALA A 321 4.15 15.77 -14.49
CA ALA A 321 3.84 15.81 -15.92
C ALA A 321 3.25 14.47 -16.40
N GLY A 322 3.77 13.33 -15.95
CA GLY A 322 3.23 12.01 -16.25
C GLY A 322 1.82 11.79 -15.70
N LEU A 323 1.54 12.24 -14.47
CA LEU A 323 0.20 12.23 -13.88
C LEU A 323 -0.79 13.10 -14.66
N LEU A 324 -0.39 14.33 -15.00
CA LEU A 324 -1.22 15.25 -15.79
C LEU A 324 -1.50 14.68 -17.19
N LEU A 325 -0.51 14.06 -17.83
CA LEU A 325 -0.65 13.46 -19.16
C LEU A 325 -1.52 12.18 -19.13
N TYR A 326 -1.51 11.41 -18.05
CA TYR A 326 -2.45 10.32 -17.81
C TYR A 326 -3.88 10.85 -17.59
N CYS A 327 -4.04 11.86 -16.74
CA CYS A 327 -5.35 12.40 -16.35
C CYS A 327 -6.00 13.32 -17.40
N LEU A 328 -5.24 13.81 -18.39
CA LEU A 328 -5.71 14.72 -19.43
C LEU A 328 -6.78 14.06 -20.32
N PRO A 329 -8.05 14.50 -20.25
CA PRO A 329 -9.05 14.09 -21.22
C PRO A 329 -8.70 14.81 -22.53
N GLN A 330 -8.24 14.06 -23.53
CA GLN A 330 -8.20 14.62 -24.89
C GLN A 330 -9.62 14.99 -25.29
N ALA A 331 -9.81 16.27 -25.63
CA ALA A 331 -10.93 16.68 -26.44
C ALA A 331 -10.97 15.77 -27.67
N GLN A 332 -12.16 15.29 -28.04
CA GLN A 332 -12.31 14.64 -29.34
C GLN A 332 -11.90 15.64 -30.41
N ASN A 333 -11.21 15.17 -31.45
CA ASN A 333 -10.82 16.02 -32.57
C ASN A 333 -12.09 16.36 -33.37
N SER A 334 -12.78 17.42 -32.94
CA SER A 334 -14.01 17.94 -33.53
C SER A 334 -13.68 18.76 -34.79
N GLY A 335 -13.20 18.06 -35.82
CA GLY A 335 -12.72 18.61 -37.08
C GLY A 335 -12.22 17.48 -37.99
N ASN A 336 -12.86 17.17 -39.13
CA ASN A 336 -14.09 17.74 -39.68
C ASN A 336 -15.06 16.64 -40.11
N ARG A 337 -16.35 16.98 -40.06
CA ARG A 337 -17.38 16.36 -40.89
C ARG A 337 -17.84 17.42 -41.87
N ASN A 338 -17.71 17.16 -43.16
CA ASN A 338 -18.53 17.63 -44.28
C ASN A 338 -17.95 17.03 -45.56
N ASP A 339 -18.85 16.79 -46.52
CA ASP A 339 -18.64 16.23 -47.86
C ASP A 339 -17.93 14.85 -47.92
#